data_AF-V5GKZ3-F1
#
_entry.id   AF-V5GKZ3-F1
#
_cell.length_a   1.000
_cell.length_b   1.000
_cell.length_c   1.000
_cell.angle_alpha   90.00
_cell.angle_beta   90.00
_cell.angle_gamma   90.00
#
_symmetry.space_group_name_H-M   'P 1'
#
loop_
_entity.id
_entity.type
_entity.pdbx_description
1 polymer ?
#
loop_
_entity_poly.entity_id
_entity_poly.type
_entity_poly.pdbx_seq_one_letter_code
_entity_poly.pdbx_strand_id
1 'polypeptide(L)'
;MTRYFHAKLVLCGRVGIEGEKAVAYIIRGLPEELRAIAYACRCDTPEALYSQFLAGLENYRFPRATGTIRNGESYSSVAKARRSSPGATESRRPATGNARPLRCYNCQEYGNHMSRDCPKPRRERCSYCGNEGHFFERCPKRRKRGDQGSRGEKGDAPVKVSLVSPKFDNTYKKWATINGVQIKAYIDTGCQ
;
A
#
# COMPACT_ATOMS: atom_id res chain seq x y z
N MET A 1 -10.19 9.04 3.63
CA MET A 1 -11.41 8.23 3.35
C MET A 1 -12.21 8.70 2.14
N THR A 2 -12.10 9.96 1.69
CA THR A 2 -12.84 10.52 0.54
C THR A 2 -12.75 9.70 -0.74
N ARG A 3 -11.54 9.27 -1.13
CA ARG A 3 -11.36 8.43 -2.32
C ARG A 3 -12.08 7.08 -2.21
N TYR A 4 -12.10 6.48 -1.02
CA TYR A 4 -12.82 5.22 -0.76
C TYR A 4 -14.34 5.42 -0.91
N PHE A 5 -14.87 6.50 -0.31
CA PHE A 5 -16.30 6.81 -0.36
C PHE A 5 -16.79 6.97 -1.80
N HIS A 6 -16.17 7.84 -2.59
CA HIS A 6 -16.59 8.06 -3.99
C HIS A 6 -16.43 6.80 -4.84
N ALA A 7 -15.36 6.02 -4.64
CA ALA A 7 -15.19 4.74 -5.35
C ALA A 7 -16.32 3.75 -5.04
N LYS A 8 -16.77 3.67 -3.77
CA LYS A 8 -17.89 2.80 -3.38
C LYS A 8 -19.23 3.34 -3.85
N LEU A 9 -19.42 4.66 -3.82
CA LEU A 9 -20.64 5.30 -4.29
C LEU A 9 -20.88 5.02 -5.78
N VAL A 10 -19.84 5.15 -6.61
CA VAL A 10 -19.89 4.80 -8.04
C VAL A 10 -20.25 3.33 -8.26
N LEU A 11 -19.69 2.41 -7.45
CA LEU A 11 -20.04 0.99 -7.54
C LEU A 11 -21.49 0.72 -7.15
N CYS A 12 -22.01 1.40 -6.12
CA CYS A 12 -23.41 1.28 -5.73
C CYS A 12 -24.33 1.79 -6.84
N GLY A 13 -24.02 2.96 -7.42
CA GLY A 13 -24.78 3.52 -8.53
C GLY A 13 -24.82 2.62 -9.77
N ARG A 14 -23.71 1.95 -10.12
CA ARG A 14 -23.66 1.00 -11.25
C ARG A 14 -24.60 -0.21 -11.09
N VAL A 15 -24.90 -0.59 -9.85
CA VAL A 15 -25.75 -1.74 -9.52
C VAL A 15 -27.17 -1.29 -9.14
N GLY A 16 -27.46 0.01 -9.12
CA GLY A 16 -28.76 0.55 -8.68
C GLY A 16 -29.00 0.37 -7.18
N ILE A 17 -27.93 0.37 -6.38
CA ILE A 17 -28.02 0.33 -4.92
C ILE A 17 -28.01 1.76 -4.40
N GLU A 18 -29.09 2.17 -3.75
CA GLU A 18 -29.30 3.53 -3.27
C GLU A 18 -29.73 3.56 -1.78
N GLY A 19 -29.70 4.75 -1.18
CA GLY A 19 -30.17 5.01 0.19
C GLY A 19 -29.48 4.15 1.26
N GLU A 20 -30.26 3.64 2.21
CA GLU A 20 -29.79 2.83 3.34
C GLU A 20 -28.99 1.59 2.91
N LYS A 21 -29.36 0.98 1.78
CA LYS A 21 -28.64 -0.17 1.23
C LYS A 21 -27.24 0.23 0.82
N ALA A 22 -27.10 1.38 0.14
CA ALA A 22 -25.79 1.91 -0.24
C ALA A 22 -24.94 2.22 0.99
N VAL A 23 -25.53 2.82 2.03
CA VAL A 23 -24.87 3.05 3.32
C VAL A 23 -24.33 1.74 3.91
N ALA A 24 -25.15 0.69 3.98
CA ALA A 24 -24.74 -0.61 4.52
C ALA A 24 -23.56 -1.22 3.74
N TYR A 25 -23.55 -1.13 2.41
CA TYR A 25 -22.44 -1.61 1.57
C TYR A 25 -21.17 -0.78 1.74
N ILE A 26 -21.29 0.54 1.88
CA ILE A 26 -20.16 1.43 2.14
C ILE A 26 -19.57 1.12 3.52
N ILE A 27 -20.39 0.94 4.56
CA ILE A 27 -19.92 0.57 5.90
C ILE A 27 -19.25 -0.80 5.86
N ARG A 28 -19.82 -1.79 5.17
CA ARG A 28 -19.25 -3.14 5.08
C ARG A 28 -17.84 -3.17 4.51
N GLY A 29 -17.50 -2.25 3.59
CA GLY A 29 -16.15 -2.18 3.01
C GLY A 29 -15.15 -1.38 3.85
N LEU A 30 -15.56 -0.80 4.99
CA LEU A 30 -14.65 -0.15 5.92
C LEU A 30 -13.86 -1.19 6.74
N PRO A 31 -12.68 -0.80 7.25
CA PRO A 31 -11.95 -1.55 8.28
C PRO A 31 -12.86 -1.93 9.45
N GLU A 32 -12.68 -3.14 9.98
CA GLU A 32 -13.55 -3.72 11.02
C GLU A 32 -13.65 -2.82 12.26
N GLU A 33 -12.53 -2.21 12.64
CA GLU A 33 -12.45 -1.29 13.77
C GLU A 33 -13.30 -0.01 13.60
N LEU A 34 -13.63 0.35 12.36
CA LEU A 34 -14.44 1.53 12.05
C LEU A 34 -15.93 1.20 11.85
N ARG A 35 -16.27 -0.08 11.62
CA ARG A 35 -17.63 -0.47 11.24
C ARG A 35 -18.65 -0.25 12.34
N ALA A 36 -18.34 -0.65 13.57
CA ALA A 36 -19.25 -0.47 14.70
C ALA A 36 -19.56 1.02 14.95
N ILE A 37 -18.55 1.87 14.82
CA ILE A 37 -18.69 3.33 14.98
C ILE A 37 -19.51 3.91 13.84
N ALA A 38 -19.26 3.48 12.59
CA ALA A 38 -20.03 3.91 11.43
C ALA A 38 -21.52 3.53 11.53
N TYR A 39 -21.84 2.33 12.03
CA TYR A 39 -23.24 1.92 12.25
C TYR A 39 -23.92 2.74 13.35
N ALA A 40 -23.17 3.19 14.36
CA ALA A 40 -23.72 4.03 15.43
C ALA A 40 -24.17 5.41 14.93
N CYS A 41 -23.65 5.88 13.79
CA CYS A 41 -24.06 7.16 13.19
C CYS A 41 -25.50 7.16 12.65
N ARG A 42 -26.12 5.98 12.43
CA ARG A 42 -27.50 5.82 11.92
C ARG A 42 -27.83 6.75 10.74
N CYS A 43 -26.98 6.71 9.71
CA CYS A 43 -27.17 7.52 8.51
C CYS A 43 -28.07 6.81 7.50
N ASP A 44 -29.05 7.51 6.94
CA ASP A 44 -29.97 6.94 5.94
C ASP A 44 -29.49 7.18 4.49
N THR A 45 -28.58 8.15 4.31
CA THR A 45 -28.00 8.49 3.00
C THR A 45 -26.47 8.36 3.00
N PRO A 46 -25.86 7.96 1.86
CA PRO A 46 -24.40 7.93 1.71
C PRO A 46 -23.74 9.28 2.02
N GLU A 47 -24.38 10.38 1.65
CA GLU A 47 -23.89 11.74 1.86
C GLU A 47 -23.84 12.08 3.36
N ALA A 48 -24.85 11.67 4.13
CA ALA A 48 -24.86 11.84 5.59
C ALA A 48 -23.76 10.99 6.25
N LEU A 49 -23.56 9.74 5.80
CA LEU A 49 -22.45 8.92 6.27
C LEU A 49 -21.09 9.58 5.99
N TYR A 50 -20.96 10.23 4.84
CA TYR A 50 -19.72 10.93 4.48
C TYR A 50 -19.45 12.11 5.41
N SER A 51 -20.40 13.04 5.53
CA SER A 51 -20.21 14.28 6.29
C SER A 51 -20.06 14.02 7.79
N GLN A 52 -20.83 13.08 8.35
CA GLN A 52 -20.88 12.83 9.78
C GLN A 52 -19.73 11.94 10.29
N PHE A 53 -19.17 11.08 9.43
CA PHE A 53 -18.17 10.09 9.85
C PHE A 53 -16.92 10.07 8.97
N LEU A 54 -17.05 9.86 7.67
CA LEU A 54 -15.88 9.61 6.81
C LEU A 54 -15.01 10.86 6.57
N ALA A 55 -15.60 12.06 6.57
CA ALA A 55 -14.89 13.33 6.47
C ALA A 55 -13.92 13.54 7.65
N GLY A 56 -14.28 13.10 8.85
CA GLY A 56 -13.40 13.16 10.03
C GLY A 56 -12.21 12.19 9.98
N LEU A 57 -12.18 11.27 9.01
CA LEU A 57 -11.19 10.20 8.88
C LEU A 57 -10.23 10.43 7.70
N GLU A 58 -9.98 11.67 7.30
CA GLU A 58 -9.05 11.97 6.20
C GLU A 58 -7.63 11.46 6.47
N ASN A 59 -7.18 11.52 7.72
CA ASN A 59 -5.87 11.04 8.16
C ASN A 59 -5.82 9.53 8.50
N TYR A 60 -6.95 8.82 8.37
CA TYR A 60 -6.97 7.38 8.60
C TYR A 60 -6.10 6.68 7.55
N ARG A 61 -4.98 6.13 8.01
CA ARG A 61 -4.10 5.30 7.19
C ARG A 61 -4.51 3.85 7.37
N PHE A 62 -5.01 3.25 6.29
CA PHE A 62 -5.15 1.80 6.23
C PHE A 62 -3.82 1.17 6.66
N PRO A 63 -3.83 0.27 7.66
CA PRO A 63 -2.66 -0.53 7.97
C PRO A 63 -2.21 -1.17 6.67
N ARG A 64 -1.01 -0.81 6.19
CA ARG A 64 -0.48 -1.40 4.96
C ARG A 64 -0.45 -2.90 5.21
N ALA A 65 -1.19 -3.65 4.41
CA ALA A 65 -1.05 -5.10 4.34
C ALA A 65 0.34 -5.42 3.76
N THR A 66 1.39 -5.28 4.56
CA THR A 66 2.69 -5.89 4.31
C THR A 66 2.56 -7.36 4.66
N GLY A 67 1.91 -8.11 3.77
CA GLY A 67 1.68 -9.53 3.98
C GLY A 67 0.91 -10.09 2.81
N THR A 68 1.60 -10.85 1.98
CA THR A 68 0.96 -11.79 1.05
C THR A 68 -0.07 -12.61 1.81
N ILE A 69 -1.34 -12.51 1.40
CA ILE A 69 -2.41 -13.36 1.90
C ILE A 69 -2.01 -14.82 1.63
N ARG A 70 -1.70 -15.58 2.68
CA ARG A 70 -1.88 -17.03 2.70
C ARG A 70 -2.94 -17.29 3.75
N ASN A 71 -4.00 -17.97 3.31
CA ASN A 71 -5.19 -18.32 4.07
C ASN A 71 -4.85 -18.84 5.48
N GLY A 72 -5.58 -18.36 6.49
CA GLY A 72 -5.58 -18.93 7.84
C GLY A 72 -5.36 -17.91 8.94
N GLU A 73 -6.46 -17.24 9.33
CA GLU A 73 -6.83 -16.90 10.71
C GLU A 73 -5.92 -15.99 11.58
N SER A 74 -6.59 -14.95 12.10
CA SER A 74 -6.33 -14.25 13.37
C SER A 74 -5.08 -13.37 13.48
N TYR A 75 -5.28 -12.05 13.37
CA TYR A 75 -4.48 -11.08 14.13
C TYR A 75 -5.37 -10.23 15.04
N SER A 76 -5.55 -10.72 16.26
CA SER A 76 -5.56 -9.84 17.41
C SER A 76 -4.15 -9.27 17.54
N SER A 77 -3.95 -8.01 17.17
CA SER A 77 -2.94 -7.12 17.78
C SER A 77 -2.78 -5.82 16.99
N VAL A 78 -3.29 -4.71 17.52
CA VAL A 78 -2.44 -3.51 17.65
C VAL A 78 -2.81 -2.74 18.93
N ALA A 79 -1.84 -2.75 19.85
CA ALA A 79 -1.41 -1.70 20.77
C ALA A 79 -2.46 -0.94 21.62
N LYS A 80 -2.62 -1.41 22.87
CA LYS A 80 -2.83 -0.48 24.00
C LYS A 80 -1.56 0.35 24.19
N ALA A 81 -1.72 1.68 24.17
CA ALA A 81 -0.70 2.63 24.59
C ALA A 81 -0.18 2.29 25.99
N ARG A 82 1.13 2.08 26.13
CA ARG A 82 1.80 2.05 27.43
C ARG A 82 2.69 3.27 27.56
N ARG A 83 2.42 4.05 28.60
CA ARG A 83 3.21 5.21 29.03
C ARG A 83 4.61 4.73 29.43
N SER A 84 5.63 5.49 29.04
CA SER A 84 7.01 5.26 29.43
C SER A 84 7.20 5.46 30.94
N SER A 85 7.92 4.54 31.58
CA SER A 85 9.01 4.82 32.53
C SER A 85 9.77 3.53 32.91
N PRO A 86 11.05 3.64 33.35
CA PRO A 86 12.10 2.66 33.04
C PRO A 86 12.53 1.78 34.21
N GLY A 87 13.12 0.63 33.91
CA GLY A 87 13.90 -0.16 34.87
C GLY A 87 13.92 -1.66 34.57
N ALA A 88 15.13 -2.17 34.24
CA ALA A 88 15.72 -3.50 34.50
C ALA A 88 14.84 -4.78 34.32
N THR A 89 15.27 -5.91 33.76
CA THR A 89 16.58 -6.58 33.68
C THR A 89 16.47 -7.66 32.59
N GLU A 90 17.60 -8.03 31.99
CA GLU A 90 17.73 -9.16 31.08
C GLU A 90 17.20 -10.46 31.68
N SER A 91 16.31 -11.15 30.98
CA SER A 91 16.01 -12.56 31.24
C SER A 91 16.00 -13.33 29.93
N ARG A 92 17.15 -13.95 29.62
CA ARG A 92 17.24 -15.02 28.63
C ARG A 92 16.40 -16.18 29.16
N ARG A 93 15.16 -16.33 28.68
CA ARG A 93 14.41 -17.57 28.84
C ARG A 93 14.77 -18.51 27.69
N PRO A 94 15.21 -19.76 27.96
CA PRO A 94 15.37 -20.75 26.92
C PRO A 94 13.98 -21.14 26.41
N ALA A 95 13.76 -21.01 25.10
CA ALA A 95 12.52 -21.40 24.45
C ALA A 95 12.48 -22.94 24.30
N THR A 96 12.10 -23.65 25.37
CA THR A 96 11.53 -24.99 25.25
C THR A 96 10.10 -24.86 24.76
N GLY A 97 9.94 -24.66 23.46
CA GLY A 97 8.66 -24.73 22.77
C GLY A 97 8.78 -25.75 21.65
N ASN A 98 7.87 -26.72 21.62
CA ASN A 98 7.69 -27.71 20.56
C ASN A 98 7.63 -27.02 19.20
N ALA A 99 8.79 -26.79 18.58
CA ALA A 99 8.89 -26.18 17.27
C ALA A 99 8.52 -27.25 16.26
N ARG A 100 7.37 -27.08 15.60
CA ARG A 100 7.08 -27.84 14.38
C ARG A 100 8.29 -27.74 13.46
N PRO A 101 8.77 -28.85 12.88
CA PRO A 101 9.98 -28.82 12.06
C PRO A 101 9.76 -27.85 10.91
N LEU A 102 10.52 -26.76 10.91
CA LEU A 102 10.44 -25.73 9.88
C LEU A 102 11.46 -26.05 8.80
N ARG A 103 11.12 -25.77 7.54
CA ARG A 103 12.06 -25.94 6.42
C ARG A 103 13.09 -24.79 6.47
N CYS A 104 14.36 -25.12 6.69
CA CYS A 104 15.44 -24.16 6.63
C CYS A 104 15.62 -23.63 5.20
N TYR A 105 15.62 -22.31 4.98
CA TYR A 105 15.79 -21.75 3.63
C TYR A 105 17.23 -21.84 3.09
N ASN A 106 18.20 -22.23 3.93
CA ASN A 106 19.58 -22.45 3.48
C ASN A 106 19.78 -23.90 2.97
N CYS A 107 19.57 -24.90 3.83
CA CYS A 107 19.79 -26.32 3.49
C CYS A 107 18.57 -27.05 2.95
N GLN A 108 17.38 -26.43 2.96
CA GLN A 108 16.09 -27.01 2.55
C GLN A 108 15.64 -28.24 3.36
N GLU A 109 16.33 -28.56 4.46
CA GLU A 109 15.97 -29.63 5.37
C GLU A 109 14.98 -29.11 6.43
N TYR A 110 14.14 -30.01 6.91
CA TYR A 110 13.22 -29.76 8.01
C TYR A 110 13.96 -29.93 9.33
N GLY A 111 13.89 -28.94 10.22
CA GLY A 111 14.54 -29.01 11.52
C GLY A 111 14.16 -27.85 12.44
N ASN A 112 14.92 -27.72 13.53
CA ASN A 112 14.69 -26.70 14.56
C ASN A 112 15.49 -25.41 14.32
N HIS A 113 16.05 -25.22 13.12
CA HIS A 113 16.93 -24.09 12.80
C HIS A 113 16.43 -23.33 11.57
N MET A 114 16.63 -22.01 11.55
CA MET A 114 16.41 -21.16 10.38
C MET A 114 17.72 -20.92 9.62
N SER A 115 17.67 -20.23 8.47
CA SER A 115 18.86 -19.93 7.66
C SER A 115 19.96 -19.16 8.38
N ARG A 116 19.63 -18.47 9.48
CA ARG A 116 20.58 -17.73 10.32
C ARG A 116 21.40 -18.67 11.21
N ASP A 117 20.79 -19.75 11.66
CA ASP A 117 21.35 -20.74 12.60
C ASP A 117 21.65 -22.07 11.90
N CYS A 118 21.77 -22.05 10.57
CA CYS A 118 22.01 -23.26 9.79
C CYS A 118 23.48 -23.66 9.91
N PRO A 119 23.79 -24.91 10.30
CA PRO A 119 25.16 -25.39 10.45
C PRO A 119 25.89 -25.60 9.11
N LYS A 120 25.15 -25.60 7.98
CA LYS A 120 25.72 -25.74 6.64
C LYS A 120 26.17 -24.38 6.10
N PRO A 121 27.21 -24.33 5.23
CA PRO A 121 27.64 -23.08 4.61
C PRO A 121 26.48 -22.40 3.89
N ARG A 122 26.47 -21.06 3.91
CA ARG A 122 25.42 -20.25 3.28
C ARG A 122 25.47 -20.46 1.77
N ARG A 123 24.37 -20.95 1.19
CA ARG A 123 24.22 -21.08 -0.27
C ARG A 123 23.72 -19.75 -0.84
N GLU A 124 24.45 -19.20 -1.79
CA GLU A 124 24.04 -18.00 -2.52
C GLU A 124 22.98 -18.35 -3.57
N ARG A 125 21.73 -18.32 -3.12
CA ARG A 125 20.55 -18.62 -3.93
C ARG A 125 19.59 -17.44 -3.95
N CYS A 126 18.98 -17.22 -5.10
CA CYS A 126 17.96 -16.20 -5.24
C CYS A 126 16.74 -16.51 -4.38
N SER A 127 16.39 -15.60 -3.46
CA SER A 127 15.20 -15.72 -2.61
C SER A 127 13.88 -15.67 -3.38
N TYR A 128 13.89 -15.20 -4.64
CA TYR A 128 12.71 -15.15 -5.50
C TYR A 128 12.49 -16.44 -6.30
N CYS A 129 13.50 -16.89 -7.07
CA CYS A 129 13.32 -18.01 -8.00
C CYS A 129 14.01 -19.31 -7.57
N GLY A 130 14.79 -19.31 -6.49
CA GLY A 130 15.46 -20.50 -5.98
C GLY A 130 16.66 -20.99 -6.81
N ASN A 131 17.11 -20.23 -7.82
CA ASN A 131 18.29 -20.58 -8.61
C ASN A 131 19.56 -19.97 -7.99
N GLU A 132 20.69 -20.63 -8.21
CA GLU A 132 22.01 -20.20 -7.73
C GLU A 132 22.65 -19.20 -8.70
N GLY A 133 23.65 -18.45 -8.24
CA GLY A 133 24.42 -17.49 -9.05
C GLY A 133 23.84 -16.07 -9.15
N HIS A 134 22.74 -15.76 -8.45
CA HIS A 134 22.25 -14.39 -8.30
C HIS A 134 21.41 -14.20 -7.03
N PHE A 135 21.42 -12.98 -6.50
CA PHE A 135 20.56 -12.56 -5.39
C PHE A 135 19.18 -12.08 -5.89
N PHE A 136 18.25 -11.87 -4.96
CA PHE A 136 16.90 -11.36 -5.23
C PHE A 136 16.88 -10.14 -6.16
N GLU A 137 17.81 -9.20 -5.97
CA GLU A 137 17.93 -7.96 -6.73
C GLU A 137 18.30 -8.18 -8.21
N ARG A 138 19.12 -9.19 -8.50
CA ARG A 138 19.57 -9.54 -9.85
C ARG A 138 18.82 -10.73 -10.43
N CYS A 139 17.59 -10.98 -9.96
CA CYS A 139 16.81 -12.11 -10.43
C CYS A 139 16.32 -11.89 -11.89
N PRO A 140 16.73 -12.74 -12.85
CA PRO A 140 16.30 -12.62 -14.24
C PRO A 140 14.79 -12.87 -14.38
N LYS A 141 14.17 -13.63 -13.46
CA LYS A 141 12.72 -13.85 -13.43
C LYS A 141 11.92 -12.65 -12.91
N ARG A 142 12.54 -11.65 -12.27
CA ARG A 142 11.83 -10.43 -11.80
C ARG A 142 11.65 -9.35 -12.87
N ARG A 143 12.46 -9.34 -13.94
CA ARG A 143 12.52 -8.22 -14.91
C ARG A 143 11.53 -8.29 -16.09
N LYS A 144 10.45 -9.08 -16.03
CA LYS A 144 9.44 -9.17 -17.12
C LYS A 144 8.20 -8.27 -16.94
N ARG A 145 8.30 -7.14 -16.24
CA ARG A 145 7.32 -6.04 -16.29
C ARG A 145 8.10 -4.72 -16.33
N GLY A 146 8.28 -4.18 -17.54
CA GLY A 146 9.03 -2.93 -17.77
C GLY A 146 10.38 -3.17 -18.45
N ASP A 147 10.32 -3.66 -19.68
CA ASP A 147 11.43 -3.71 -20.61
C ASP A 147 11.62 -2.32 -21.25
N GLN A 148 12.71 -1.64 -20.91
CA GLN A 148 13.56 -0.91 -21.86
C GLN A 148 15.00 -0.95 -21.34
N GLY A 149 15.93 -1.46 -22.14
CA GLY A 149 17.33 -1.04 -22.08
C GLY A 149 18.38 -2.15 -22.01
N SER A 150 18.89 -2.50 -23.19
CA SER A 150 20.00 -3.39 -23.55
C SER A 150 21.40 -2.98 -23.05
N ARG A 151 22.32 -3.96 -23.14
CA ARG A 151 23.79 -3.94 -22.95
C ARG A 151 24.53 -2.70 -23.51
N GLY A 152 25.64 -2.34 -22.83
CA GLY A 152 26.75 -1.47 -23.30
C GLY A 152 27.31 -0.64 -22.13
N GLU A 153 28.38 -1.04 -21.44
CA GLU A 153 29.81 -0.74 -21.68
C GLU A 153 30.19 0.77 -21.70
N LYS A 154 31.08 1.11 -20.75
CA LYS A 154 31.93 2.31 -20.55
C LYS A 154 31.24 3.69 -20.43
N GLY A 155 31.67 4.41 -19.40
CA GLY A 155 31.04 5.62 -18.91
C GLY A 155 31.56 6.90 -19.54
N ASP A 156 30.72 7.93 -19.43
CA ASP A 156 31.04 9.34 -19.55
C ASP A 156 30.14 10.13 -18.57
N ALA A 157 30.69 11.22 -18.04
CA ALA A 157 30.19 11.97 -16.87
C ALA A 157 28.75 12.49 -17.01
N PRO A 158 27.99 12.65 -15.90
CA PRO A 158 26.60 13.10 -15.96
C PRO A 158 26.53 14.57 -16.40
N VAL A 159 25.92 14.80 -17.56
CA VAL A 159 25.48 16.13 -18.00
C VAL A 159 24.50 16.69 -16.95
N LYS A 160 24.81 17.86 -16.39
CA LYS A 160 23.91 18.59 -15.49
C LYS A 160 22.64 18.98 -16.26
N VAL A 161 21.55 18.26 -16.02
CA VAL A 161 20.22 18.70 -16.42
C VAL A 161 19.61 19.47 -15.25
N SER A 162 19.48 20.77 -15.41
CA SER A 162 18.75 21.62 -14.46
C SER A 162 17.26 21.38 -14.63
N LEU A 163 16.56 21.05 -13.54
CA LEU A 163 15.11 21.16 -13.48
C LEU A 163 14.75 22.64 -13.69
N VAL A 164 14.05 22.95 -14.77
CA VAL A 164 13.41 24.27 -14.91
C VAL A 164 12.34 24.35 -13.84
N SER A 165 12.64 25.07 -12.76
CA SER A 165 11.66 25.43 -11.74
C SER A 165 10.43 26.03 -12.42
N PRO A 166 9.20 25.62 -12.05
CA PRO A 166 8.00 26.10 -12.70
C PRO A 166 7.81 27.57 -12.34
N LYS A 167 7.98 28.46 -13.31
CA LYS A 167 7.42 29.81 -13.23
C LYS A 167 5.91 29.67 -13.38
N PHE A 168 5.23 29.53 -12.25
CA PHE A 168 3.78 29.46 -12.14
C PHE A 168 3.16 30.79 -12.56
N ASP A 169 2.82 30.97 -13.84
CA ASP A 169 1.99 32.12 -14.23
C ASP A 169 0.73 31.78 -15.02
N ASN A 170 0.60 30.63 -15.72
CA ASN A 170 -0.59 30.42 -16.58
C ASN A 170 -0.93 28.94 -16.90
N THR A 171 -0.86 28.00 -15.95
CA THR A 171 -1.19 26.58 -16.25
C THR A 171 -2.65 26.35 -16.66
N TYR A 172 -3.56 27.25 -16.27
CA TYR A 172 -5.01 27.12 -16.48
C TYR A 172 -5.61 28.17 -17.43
N LYS A 173 -4.79 29.00 -18.10
CA LYS A 173 -5.25 30.01 -19.06
C LYS A 173 -4.49 29.92 -20.38
N LYS A 174 -5.21 29.85 -21.51
CA LYS A 174 -4.62 29.81 -22.86
C LYS A 174 -5.33 30.81 -23.77
N TRP A 175 -4.61 31.34 -24.75
CA TRP A 175 -5.20 32.17 -25.79
C TRP A 175 -6.05 31.31 -26.73
N ALA A 176 -7.30 31.74 -26.95
CA ALA A 176 -8.22 31.15 -27.91
C ALA A 176 -8.64 32.23 -28.92
N THR A 177 -8.85 31.83 -30.18
CA THR A 177 -9.28 32.76 -31.23
C THR A 177 -10.75 32.51 -31.53
N ILE A 178 -11.60 33.53 -31.35
CA ILE A 178 -13.02 33.49 -31.70
C ILE A 178 -13.27 34.64 -32.68
N ASN A 179 -13.75 34.32 -33.88
CA ASN A 179 -14.01 35.29 -34.95
C ASN A 179 -12.82 36.22 -35.27
N GLY A 180 -11.59 35.68 -35.26
CA GLY A 180 -10.36 36.43 -35.52
C GLY A 180 -9.85 37.27 -34.33
N VAL A 181 -10.57 37.31 -33.21
CA VAL A 181 -10.17 38.02 -31.99
C VAL A 181 -9.56 37.02 -31.00
N GLN A 182 -8.38 37.34 -30.47
CA GLN A 182 -7.74 36.54 -29.43
C GLN A 182 -8.28 36.91 -28.04
N ILE A 183 -8.81 35.92 -27.33
CA ILE A 183 -9.31 36.05 -25.96
C ILE A 183 -8.57 35.09 -25.02
N LYS A 184 -8.46 35.46 -23.75
CA LYS A 184 -7.84 34.61 -22.72
C LYS A 184 -8.91 33.66 -22.14
N ALA A 185 -8.80 32.38 -22.46
CA ALA A 185 -9.75 31.33 -22.05
C ALA A 185 -9.17 30.47 -20.91
N TYR A 186 -10.05 29.97 -20.04
CA TYR A 186 -9.69 29.06 -18.95
C TYR A 186 -9.86 27.60 -19.39
N ILE A 187 -8.92 26.74 -19.02
CA ILE A 187 -8.98 25.30 -19.33
C ILE A 187 -9.65 24.60 -18.15
N ASP A 188 -10.89 24.14 -18.34
CA ASP A 188 -11.57 23.25 -17.38
C ASP A 188 -11.11 21.81 -17.62
N THR A 189 -10.47 21.20 -16.63
CA THR A 189 -10.02 19.81 -16.73
C THR A 189 -11.14 18.81 -16.42
N GLY A 190 -12.32 19.28 -15.98
CA GLY A 190 -13.43 18.44 -15.56
C GLY A 190 -13.11 17.56 -14.35
N CYS A 191 -14.10 17.25 -13.53
CA CYS A 191 -13.97 16.22 -12.49
C CYS A 191 -14.46 14.87 -13.05
N GLN A 192 -13.65 13.82 -12.90
CA GLN A 192 -14.07 12.42 -13.06
C GLN A 192 -14.10 11.73 -11.70
#